data_AF-A0A9E2PP73-F1
#
_entry.id   AF-A0A9E2PP73-F1
#
_cell.length_a   1.000
_cell.length_b   1.000
_cell.length_c   1.000
_cell.angle_alpha   90.00
_cell.angle_beta   90.00
_cell.angle_gamma   90.00
#
_symmetry.space_group_name_H-M   'P 1'
#
loop_
_entity.id
_entity.type
_entity.pdbx_description
1 polymer ?
#
loop_
_entity_poly.entity_id
_entity_poly.type
_entity_poly.pdbx_seq_one_letter_code
_entity_poly.pdbx_strand_id
1 'polypeptide(L)'
;MKTNNNSGVILVAVVCFTAITAILALGLLSESGSQLKLADRQVRLEQAFYVAEGGAERAVSCIANSGGNPPGVITGAIGNGTYNVAINQLGGGGQTWYTIASTGEVSGVKKCVIMTGVRQQTWARYALFYSGAPGPIWILGGERFMGPVHANCPIYLTGNPIFEALVSTTANNWGPGSNTNNVQFGQGWQFNAASQSMASVNFPALRTNASLVVTGLTDISLAGTNLLISNARRGWNNVNYAASNAGILTNGLIYVVNAGTGTNRGTASVGGTLDGRLSIATDYDIYVTNHITYAVHPTNGSDDALGLIAQRDVVVRANAPNNLSLFAHIIAAYPNNSSYSHGFYVQNYWSRPFSGNLNVYGGIVEFNRGAVGLTSGRGFLKNYAYDTRFATDPPPMYPTVDNVYQWTSWRDKSP
;
A
#
# COMPACT_ATOMS: atom_id res chain seq x y z
N MET A 1 52.61 44.75 -78.71
CA MET A 1 51.55 43.81 -78.27
C MET A 1 51.95 43.25 -76.91
N LYS A 2 51.32 43.72 -75.82
CA LYS A 2 51.60 43.23 -74.45
C LYS A 2 50.91 41.88 -74.28
N THR A 3 51.68 40.80 -74.16
CA THR A 3 51.18 39.47 -73.80
C THR A 3 50.89 39.45 -72.30
N ASN A 4 49.61 39.53 -71.93
CA ASN A 4 49.18 39.41 -70.53
C ASN A 4 49.41 37.97 -70.04
N ASN A 5 50.34 37.82 -69.10
CA ASN A 5 50.77 36.54 -68.52
C ASN A 5 49.78 36.03 -67.45
N ASN A 6 48.47 36.03 -67.75
CA ASN A 6 47.40 35.71 -66.79
C ASN A 6 47.20 34.20 -66.55
N SER A 7 47.81 33.34 -67.38
CA SER A 7 47.67 31.88 -67.29
C SER A 7 48.27 31.30 -65.99
N GLY A 8 49.30 31.94 -65.43
CA GLY A 8 49.91 31.52 -64.16
C GLY A 8 49.03 31.84 -62.95
N VAL A 9 48.32 32.97 -62.96
CA VAL A 9 47.41 33.39 -61.87
C VAL A 9 46.15 32.53 -61.84
N ILE A 10 45.62 32.15 -63.02
CA ILE A 10 44.45 31.26 -63.14
C ILE A 10 44.77 29.87 -62.58
N LEU A 11 45.95 29.32 -62.86
CA LEU A 11 46.37 28.02 -62.33
C LEU A 11 46.44 28.04 -60.79
N VAL A 12 47.03 29.09 -60.21
CA VAL A 12 47.11 29.26 -58.75
C VAL A 12 45.72 29.38 -58.13
N ALA A 13 44.82 30.15 -58.74
CA ALA A 13 43.45 30.29 -58.25
C ALA A 13 42.67 28.97 -58.29
N VAL A 14 42.80 28.18 -59.36
CA VAL A 14 42.16 26.86 -59.48
C VAL A 14 42.72 25.88 -58.44
N VAL A 15 44.04 25.87 -58.21
CA VAL A 15 44.69 25.04 -57.20
C VAL A 15 44.26 25.45 -55.79
N CYS A 16 44.15 26.74 -55.50
CA CYS A 16 43.63 27.22 -54.21
C CYS A 16 42.16 26.82 -54.03
N PHE A 17 41.34 26.95 -55.06
CA PHE A 17 39.92 26.60 -54.97
C PHE A 17 39.71 25.09 -54.80
N THR A 18 40.49 24.26 -55.52
CA THR A 18 40.45 22.79 -55.36
C THR A 18 40.99 22.34 -54.01
N ALA A 19 42.02 23.00 -53.48
CA ALA A 19 42.52 22.73 -52.13
C ALA A 19 41.46 23.08 -51.06
N ILE A 20 40.80 24.23 -51.18
CA ILE A 20 39.74 24.64 -50.25
C ILE A 20 38.56 23.67 -50.31
N THR A 21 38.10 23.27 -51.49
CA THR A 21 37.00 22.31 -51.63
C THR A 21 37.38 20.92 -51.12
N ALA A 22 38.62 20.47 -51.34
CA ALA A 22 39.11 19.21 -50.79
C ALA A 22 39.16 19.22 -49.25
N ILE A 23 39.63 20.32 -48.63
CA ILE A 23 39.65 20.48 -47.18
C ILE A 23 38.23 20.48 -46.62
N LEU A 24 37.29 21.21 -47.24
CA LEU A 24 35.88 21.22 -46.85
C LEU A 24 35.24 19.83 -46.96
N ALA A 25 35.50 19.11 -48.06
CA ALA A 25 34.97 17.76 -48.26
C ALA A 25 35.50 16.77 -47.21
N LEU A 26 36.80 16.81 -46.91
CA LEU A 26 37.41 16.01 -45.85
C LEU A 26 36.85 16.37 -44.47
N GLY A 27 36.66 17.66 -44.20
CA GLY A 27 36.03 18.16 -42.97
C GLY A 27 34.64 17.58 -42.78
N LEU A 28 33.78 17.68 -43.79
CA LEU A 28 32.40 17.17 -43.75
C LEU A 28 32.33 15.65 -43.59
N LEU A 29 33.21 14.89 -44.24
CA LEU A 29 33.29 13.44 -44.08
C LEU A 29 33.72 13.04 -42.65
N SER A 30 34.68 13.76 -42.07
CA SER A 30 35.13 13.52 -40.69
C SER A 30 34.06 13.84 -39.66
N GLU A 31 33.31 14.93 -39.87
CA GLU A 31 32.22 15.35 -38.98
C GLU A 31 31.07 14.35 -39.09
N SER A 32 30.68 13.96 -40.30
CA SER A 32 29.66 12.93 -40.53
C SER A 32 30.03 11.59 -39.86
N GLY A 33 31.29 11.15 -40.00
CA GLY A 33 31.77 9.96 -39.31
C GLY A 33 31.72 10.08 -37.77
N SER A 34 31.93 11.28 -37.24
CA SER A 34 31.86 11.57 -35.81
C SER A 34 30.42 11.61 -35.31
N GLN A 35 29.52 12.26 -36.05
CA GLN A 35 28.08 12.31 -35.79
C GLN A 35 27.46 10.91 -35.83
N LEU A 36 27.84 10.06 -36.79
CA LEU A 36 27.38 8.66 -36.85
C LEU A 36 27.83 7.85 -35.63
N LYS A 37 29.09 8.02 -35.19
CA LYS A 37 29.59 7.35 -33.97
C LYS A 37 28.87 7.83 -32.71
N LEU A 38 28.56 9.12 -32.62
CA LEU A 38 27.79 9.70 -31.52
C LEU A 38 26.35 9.18 -31.51
N ALA A 39 25.70 9.15 -32.67
CA ALA A 39 24.34 8.59 -32.82
C ALA A 39 24.29 7.11 -32.44
N ASP A 40 25.23 6.30 -32.93
CA ASP A 40 25.32 4.88 -32.58
C ASP A 40 25.64 4.65 -31.10
N ARG A 41 26.45 5.52 -30.48
CA ARG A 41 26.66 5.51 -29.03
C ARG A 41 25.38 5.88 -28.27
N GLN A 42 24.63 6.86 -28.74
CA GLN A 42 23.37 7.28 -28.12
C GLN A 42 22.33 6.16 -28.15
N VAL A 43 22.17 5.48 -29.30
CA VAL A 43 21.29 4.31 -29.43
C VAL A 43 21.71 3.20 -28.44
N ARG A 44 23.02 2.92 -28.32
CA ARG A 44 23.51 1.93 -27.35
C ARG A 44 23.29 2.34 -25.90
N LEU A 45 23.37 3.63 -25.57
CA LEU A 45 23.04 4.14 -24.23
C LEU A 45 21.57 3.94 -23.90
N GLU A 46 20.67 4.22 -24.84
CA GLU A 46 19.23 3.96 -24.67
C GLU A 46 18.94 2.47 -24.52
N GLN A 47 19.57 1.62 -25.34
CA GLN A 47 19.45 0.17 -25.21
C GLN A 47 19.95 -0.32 -23.85
N ALA A 48 21.13 0.12 -23.40
CA ALA A 48 21.66 -0.22 -22.08
C ALA A 48 20.75 0.26 -20.94
N PHE A 49 20.13 1.43 -21.09
CA PHE A 49 19.14 1.95 -20.15
C PHE A 49 17.89 1.05 -20.09
N TYR A 50 17.32 0.65 -21.23
CA TYR A 50 16.18 -0.28 -21.25
C TYR A 50 16.51 -1.66 -20.67
N VAL A 51 17.74 -2.15 -20.88
CA VAL A 51 18.21 -3.39 -20.27
C VAL A 51 18.35 -3.24 -18.75
N ALA A 52 18.81 -2.08 -18.27
CA ALA A 52 18.86 -1.76 -16.84
C ALA A 52 17.46 -1.72 -16.22
N GLU A 53 16.50 -1.03 -16.85
CA GLU A 53 15.09 -1.01 -16.44
C GLU A 53 14.49 -2.42 -16.37
N GLY A 54 14.66 -3.21 -17.43
CA GLY A 54 14.17 -4.58 -17.46
C GLY A 54 14.82 -5.47 -16.39
N GLY A 55 16.09 -5.23 -16.06
CA GLY A 55 16.75 -5.88 -14.93
C GLY A 55 16.15 -5.49 -13.57
N ALA A 56 15.80 -4.22 -13.39
CA ALA A 56 15.17 -3.72 -12.17
C ALA A 56 13.76 -4.32 -11.98
N GLU A 57 12.95 -4.38 -13.05
CA GLU A 57 11.64 -5.03 -13.03
C GLU A 57 11.73 -6.54 -12.73
N ARG A 58 12.73 -7.23 -13.31
CA ARG A 58 13.00 -8.63 -12.96
C ARG A 58 13.40 -8.80 -11.49
N ALA A 59 14.10 -7.82 -10.90
CA ALA A 59 14.40 -7.85 -9.47
C ALA A 59 13.14 -7.67 -8.62
N VAL A 60 12.23 -6.75 -8.97
CA VAL A 60 10.92 -6.61 -8.28
C VAL A 60 10.14 -7.93 -8.34
N SER A 61 10.09 -8.58 -9.50
CA SER A 61 9.46 -9.90 -9.66
C SER A 61 10.16 -10.99 -8.85
N CYS A 62 11.50 -10.98 -8.79
CA CYS A 62 12.27 -11.91 -7.97
C CYS A 62 11.95 -11.73 -6.48
N ILE A 63 11.89 -10.49 -6.00
CA ILE A 63 11.48 -10.16 -4.63
C ILE A 63 10.10 -10.74 -4.34
N ALA A 64 9.14 -10.56 -5.25
CA ALA A 64 7.79 -11.11 -5.11
C ALA A 64 7.74 -12.64 -4.98
N ASN A 65 8.58 -13.34 -5.74
CA ASN A 65 8.61 -14.79 -5.74
C ASN A 65 9.50 -15.40 -4.64
N SER A 66 10.34 -14.60 -3.99
CA SER A 66 11.32 -15.04 -2.99
C SER A 66 10.78 -15.20 -1.57
N GLY A 67 9.51 -14.86 -1.32
CA GLY A 67 8.92 -14.93 0.02
C GLY A 67 9.61 -14.03 1.06
N GLY A 68 10.27 -12.95 0.61
CA GLY A 68 10.95 -11.99 1.49
C GLY A 68 12.44 -12.28 1.73
N ASN A 69 13.03 -13.24 1.02
CA ASN A 69 14.48 -13.50 1.05
C ASN A 69 15.05 -13.60 -0.39
N PRO A 70 15.10 -12.49 -1.14
CA PRO A 70 15.63 -12.49 -2.50
C PRO A 70 17.15 -12.74 -2.50
N PRO A 71 17.71 -13.31 -3.58
CA PRO A 71 19.15 -13.34 -3.76
C PRO A 71 19.71 -11.91 -3.83
N GLY A 72 20.85 -11.68 -3.18
CA GLY A 72 21.46 -10.34 -3.14
C GLY A 72 21.93 -9.81 -4.49
N VAL A 73 22.12 -10.68 -5.48
CA VAL A 73 22.45 -10.31 -6.86
C VAL A 73 21.67 -11.18 -7.83
N ILE A 74 21.12 -10.57 -8.87
CA ILE A 74 20.56 -11.27 -10.04
C ILE A 74 21.26 -10.80 -11.32
N THR A 75 21.49 -11.73 -12.23
CA THR A 75 22.07 -11.44 -13.54
C THR A 75 21.23 -12.10 -14.63
N GLY A 76 21.36 -11.62 -15.86
CA GLY A 76 20.70 -12.24 -17.00
C GLY A 76 20.85 -11.41 -18.27
N ALA A 77 20.10 -11.80 -19.30
CA ALA A 77 20.08 -11.12 -20.58
C ALA A 77 18.66 -10.65 -20.96
N ILE A 78 18.60 -9.54 -21.68
CA ILE A 78 17.40 -8.97 -22.29
C ILE A 78 17.80 -8.54 -23.72
N GLY A 79 17.28 -9.25 -24.72
CA GLY A 79 17.69 -9.05 -26.11
C GLY A 79 19.20 -9.27 -26.29
N ASN A 80 19.88 -8.26 -26.82
CA ASN A 80 21.33 -8.29 -27.07
C ASN A 80 22.18 -7.73 -25.90
N GLY A 81 21.54 -7.33 -24.80
CA GLY A 81 22.21 -6.79 -23.61
C GLY A 81 22.17 -7.73 -22.42
N THR A 82 23.07 -7.49 -21.48
CA THR A 82 23.12 -8.19 -20.18
C THR A 82 22.82 -7.21 -19.05
N TYR A 83 22.26 -7.70 -17.96
CA TYR A 83 22.09 -6.91 -16.75
C TYR A 83 22.73 -7.59 -15.54
N ASN A 84 23.15 -6.77 -14.59
CA ASN A 84 23.57 -7.16 -13.26
C ASN A 84 22.87 -6.26 -12.23
N VAL A 85 22.06 -6.86 -11.36
CA VAL A 85 21.25 -6.14 -10.39
C VAL A 85 21.65 -6.56 -8.99
N ALA A 86 21.99 -5.57 -8.15
CA ALA A 86 22.17 -5.76 -6.72
C ALA A 86 20.87 -5.44 -5.98
N ILE A 87 20.45 -6.34 -5.10
CA ILE A 87 19.25 -6.22 -4.26
C ILE A 87 19.72 -6.13 -2.80
N ASN A 88 19.58 -4.95 -2.21
CA ASN A 88 19.91 -4.73 -0.82
C ASN A 88 18.63 -4.68 0.01
N GLN A 89 18.41 -5.71 0.83
CA GLN A 89 17.33 -5.75 1.79
C GLN A 89 17.60 -4.81 2.96
N LEU A 90 16.60 -4.01 3.29
CA LEU A 90 16.58 -3.08 4.41
C LEU A 90 15.32 -3.35 5.24
N GLY A 91 15.34 -2.97 6.52
CA GLY A 91 14.19 -3.14 7.39
C GLY A 91 14.06 -2.00 8.41
N GLY A 92 12.82 -1.64 8.72
CA GLY A 92 12.42 -0.71 9.77
C GLY A 92 10.90 -0.64 9.87
N GLY A 93 10.35 -0.37 11.06
CA GLY A 93 8.90 -0.17 11.22
C GLY A 93 8.00 -1.41 10.98
N GLY A 94 8.55 -2.63 11.03
CA GLY A 94 7.77 -3.85 10.79
C GLY A 94 7.44 -4.13 9.31
N GLN A 95 8.12 -3.47 8.37
CA GLN A 95 8.03 -3.76 6.93
C GLN A 95 9.44 -3.84 6.31
N THR A 96 9.65 -4.84 5.46
CA THR A 96 10.89 -4.98 4.67
C THR A 96 10.78 -4.15 3.39
N TRP A 97 11.83 -3.40 3.07
CA TRP A 97 11.95 -2.71 1.78
C TRP A 97 13.33 -2.94 1.19
N TYR A 98 13.45 -2.69 -0.11
CA TYR A 98 14.65 -3.03 -0.87
C TYR A 98 15.17 -1.81 -1.61
N THR A 99 16.50 -1.74 -1.73
CA THR A 99 17.16 -0.90 -2.71
C THR A 99 17.64 -1.79 -3.85
N ILE A 100 17.25 -1.45 -5.07
CA ILE A 100 17.61 -2.18 -6.29
C ILE A 100 18.54 -1.28 -7.09
N ALA A 101 19.75 -1.76 -7.39
CA ALA A 101 20.68 -1.11 -8.31
C ALA A 101 20.91 -2.01 -9.52
N SER A 102 20.29 -1.68 -10.65
CA SER A 102 20.38 -2.45 -11.89
C SER A 102 21.33 -1.81 -12.87
N THR A 103 22.34 -2.54 -13.33
CA THR A 103 23.27 -2.09 -14.37
C THR A 103 23.06 -2.89 -15.65
N GLY A 104 22.63 -2.23 -16.72
CA GLY A 104 22.49 -2.81 -18.05
C GLY A 104 23.73 -2.51 -18.91
N GLU A 105 24.16 -3.50 -19.69
CA GLU A 105 25.31 -3.43 -20.59
C GLU A 105 24.94 -3.88 -22.00
N VAL A 106 25.24 -3.06 -23.00
CA VAL A 106 25.09 -3.37 -24.43
C VAL A 106 26.37 -2.99 -25.16
N SER A 107 27.05 -3.98 -25.74
CA SER A 107 28.28 -3.79 -26.52
C SER A 107 29.34 -2.90 -25.82
N GLY A 108 29.54 -3.10 -24.51
CA GLY A 108 30.51 -2.36 -23.69
C GLY A 108 30.02 -1.02 -23.12
N VAL A 109 28.83 -0.55 -23.50
CA VAL A 109 28.20 0.65 -22.92
C VAL A 109 27.34 0.24 -21.73
N LYS A 110 27.49 0.94 -20.60
CA LYS A 110 26.77 0.65 -19.35
C LYS A 110 25.87 1.81 -18.93
N LYS A 111 24.70 1.46 -18.37
CA LYS A 111 23.79 2.39 -17.69
C LYS A 111 23.32 1.76 -16.39
N CYS A 112 23.13 2.58 -15.34
CA CYS A 112 22.72 2.11 -14.03
C CYS A 112 21.47 2.85 -13.56
N VAL A 113 20.48 2.09 -13.12
CA VAL A 113 19.25 2.60 -12.53
C VAL A 113 19.21 2.21 -11.06
N ILE A 114 18.76 3.13 -10.21
CA ILE A 114 18.57 2.88 -8.78
C ILE A 114 17.11 3.12 -8.39
N MET A 115 16.48 2.08 -7.84
CA MET A 115 15.19 2.17 -7.17
C MET A 115 15.40 2.06 -5.66
N THR A 116 14.78 2.94 -4.88
CA THR A 116 14.86 2.90 -3.41
C THR A 116 13.48 2.73 -2.80
N GLY A 117 13.43 2.09 -1.63
CA GLY A 117 12.19 1.88 -0.89
C GLY A 117 11.20 0.98 -1.63
N VAL A 118 11.69 0.04 -2.44
CA VAL A 118 10.87 -0.96 -3.13
C VAL A 118 10.24 -1.86 -2.07
N ARG A 119 8.91 -1.93 -2.02
CA ARG A 119 8.18 -2.73 -1.04
C ARG A 119 6.81 -3.11 -1.55
N GLN A 120 6.29 -4.22 -1.02
CA GLN A 120 4.92 -4.60 -1.28
C GLN A 120 3.98 -3.66 -0.53
N GLN A 121 2.92 -3.18 -1.20
CA GLN A 121 1.92 -2.34 -0.55
C GLN A 121 1.11 -3.14 0.46
N THR A 122 0.77 -2.51 1.59
CA THR A 122 -0.11 -3.12 2.58
C THR A 122 -1.56 -2.87 2.25
N TRP A 123 -2.44 -3.70 2.82
CA TRP A 123 -3.88 -3.43 2.82
C TRP A 123 -4.23 -2.09 3.47
N ALA A 124 -3.31 -1.51 4.25
CA ALA A 124 -3.45 -0.19 4.86
C ALA A 124 -3.54 0.98 3.86
N ARG A 125 -3.36 0.70 2.56
CA ARG A 125 -3.51 1.66 1.45
C ARG A 125 -4.95 2.11 1.19
N TYR A 126 -5.96 1.43 1.74
CA TYR A 126 -7.37 1.71 1.47
C TYR A 126 -8.03 2.46 2.60
N ALA A 127 -8.81 3.48 2.26
CA ALA A 127 -9.79 4.06 3.17
C ALA A 127 -10.93 3.08 3.44
N LEU A 128 -11.40 2.45 2.37
CA LEU A 128 -12.41 1.41 2.42
C LEU A 128 -12.19 0.42 1.29
N PHE A 129 -12.05 -0.86 1.63
CA PHE A 129 -12.06 -1.97 0.69
C PHE A 129 -13.13 -2.97 1.10
N TYR A 130 -13.95 -3.44 0.17
CA TYR A 130 -14.76 -4.62 0.41
C TYR A 130 -15.00 -5.51 -0.81
N SER A 131 -15.02 -6.83 -0.60
CA SER A 131 -15.26 -7.78 -1.69
C SER A 131 -16.75 -7.96 -1.99
N GLY A 132 -17.58 -7.97 -0.96
CA GLY A 132 -19.03 -8.18 -1.05
C GLY A 132 -19.80 -7.37 -0.02
N ALA A 133 -21.11 -7.41 -0.12
CA ALA A 133 -22.03 -6.88 0.89
C ALA A 133 -23.30 -7.75 0.90
N PRO A 134 -23.94 -7.98 2.07
CA PRO A 134 -25.17 -8.76 2.17
C PRO A 134 -26.38 -8.09 1.50
N GLY A 135 -26.24 -6.82 1.09
CA GLY A 135 -27.24 -6.02 0.40
C GLY A 135 -26.77 -4.58 0.20
N PRO A 136 -27.67 -3.66 -0.18
CA PRO A 136 -27.36 -2.24 -0.34
C PRO A 136 -26.92 -1.59 0.97
N ILE A 137 -25.61 -1.37 1.12
CA ILE A 137 -25.06 -0.58 2.22
C ILE A 137 -24.64 0.78 1.65
N TRP A 138 -25.43 1.79 1.97
CA TRP A 138 -25.26 3.14 1.43
C TRP A 138 -24.09 3.86 2.10
N ILE A 139 -23.32 4.58 1.28
CA ILE A 139 -22.44 5.67 1.70
C ILE A 139 -23.28 6.94 1.58
N LEU A 140 -23.42 7.64 2.69
CA LEU A 140 -24.34 8.77 2.85
C LEU A 140 -23.60 10.12 2.76
N GLY A 141 -24.38 11.19 2.62
CA GLY A 141 -23.87 12.56 2.72
C GLY A 141 -23.20 12.84 4.06
N GLY A 142 -22.04 13.49 4.02
CA GLY A 142 -21.21 13.78 5.19
C GLY A 142 -20.07 12.79 5.46
N GLU A 143 -20.04 11.63 4.78
CA GLU A 143 -18.90 10.70 4.83
C GLU A 143 -17.72 11.23 3.96
N ARG A 144 -16.47 11.19 4.46
CA ARG A 144 -15.28 11.73 3.77
C ARG A 144 -14.09 10.77 3.76
N PHE A 145 -13.77 10.23 2.59
CA PHE A 145 -12.66 9.30 2.39
C PHE A 145 -11.44 10.02 1.80
N MET A 146 -10.37 10.14 2.59
CA MET A 146 -9.10 10.78 2.18
C MET A 146 -8.07 9.81 1.57
N GLY A 147 -8.53 8.61 1.18
CA GLY A 147 -7.71 7.55 0.61
C GLY A 147 -8.52 6.70 -0.36
N PRO A 148 -7.86 5.81 -1.13
CA PRO A 148 -8.50 4.98 -2.13
C PRO A 148 -9.70 4.19 -1.57
N VAL A 149 -10.78 4.13 -2.34
CA VAL A 149 -11.94 3.28 -2.04
C VAL A 149 -12.07 2.25 -3.15
N HIS A 150 -12.24 0.98 -2.80
CA HIS A 150 -12.41 -0.10 -3.78
C HIS A 150 -13.47 -1.09 -3.34
N ALA A 151 -14.32 -1.53 -4.28
CA ALA A 151 -15.29 -2.57 -4.02
C ALA A 151 -15.32 -3.62 -5.16
N ASN A 152 -15.27 -4.90 -4.82
CA ASN A 152 -15.51 -5.96 -5.82
C ASN A 152 -17.00 -6.17 -6.14
N CYS A 153 -17.86 -5.23 -5.74
CA CYS A 153 -19.28 -5.20 -6.04
C CYS A 153 -19.77 -3.74 -6.19
N PRO A 154 -21.03 -3.51 -6.65
CA PRO A 154 -21.55 -2.16 -6.82
C PRO A 154 -21.52 -1.33 -5.54
N ILE A 155 -21.14 -0.06 -5.66
CA ILE A 155 -21.11 0.91 -4.57
C ILE A 155 -22.42 1.71 -4.57
N TYR A 156 -23.09 1.78 -3.42
CA TYR A 156 -24.35 2.51 -3.24
C TYR A 156 -24.07 3.89 -2.64
N LEU A 157 -24.41 4.95 -3.38
CA LEU A 157 -24.09 6.34 -3.03
C LEU A 157 -25.35 7.19 -2.94
N THR A 158 -25.45 8.03 -1.92
CA THR A 158 -26.54 9.03 -1.83
C THR A 158 -26.11 10.23 -1.01
N GLY A 159 -26.73 11.39 -1.24
CA GLY A 159 -26.36 12.65 -0.60
C GLY A 159 -25.07 13.24 -1.17
N ASN A 160 -24.20 13.76 -0.30
CA ASN A 160 -22.96 14.47 -0.63
C ASN A 160 -21.69 13.86 0.02
N PRO A 161 -21.39 12.56 -0.14
CA PRO A 161 -20.12 12.02 0.31
C PRO A 161 -18.95 12.61 -0.49
N ILE A 162 -17.79 12.66 0.15
CA ILE A 162 -16.55 13.21 -0.40
C ILE A 162 -15.50 12.10 -0.50
N PHE A 163 -14.95 11.91 -1.68
CA PHE A 163 -13.84 11.00 -1.94
C PHE A 163 -12.68 11.80 -2.50
N GLU A 164 -11.54 11.83 -1.83
CA GLU A 164 -10.38 12.63 -2.28
C GLU A 164 -9.47 11.85 -3.22
N ALA A 165 -9.46 10.53 -3.10
CA ALA A 165 -8.69 9.62 -3.94
C ALA A 165 -9.60 8.82 -4.87
N LEU A 166 -8.98 7.94 -5.67
CA LEU A 166 -9.69 7.11 -6.64
C LEU A 166 -10.75 6.22 -5.96
N VAL A 167 -11.97 6.28 -6.48
CA VAL A 167 -13.05 5.33 -6.15
C VAL A 167 -13.15 4.30 -7.26
N SER A 168 -12.97 3.03 -6.94
CA SER A 168 -12.97 1.97 -7.95
C SER A 168 -13.95 0.86 -7.59
N THR A 169 -14.55 0.26 -8.62
CA THR A 169 -15.41 -0.91 -8.44
C THR A 169 -15.28 -1.86 -9.63
N THR A 170 -15.40 -3.16 -9.37
CA THR A 170 -15.48 -4.18 -10.42
C THR A 170 -16.81 -4.10 -11.19
N ALA A 171 -17.82 -3.44 -10.62
CA ALA A 171 -19.10 -3.24 -11.28
C ALA A 171 -18.96 -2.28 -12.47
N ASN A 172 -19.87 -2.44 -13.43
CA ASN A 172 -19.96 -1.57 -14.60
C ASN A 172 -20.77 -0.29 -14.35
N ASN A 173 -21.41 -0.17 -13.18
CA ASN A 173 -22.19 1.00 -12.77
C ASN A 173 -22.27 1.07 -11.23
N TRP A 174 -22.74 2.20 -10.71
CA TRP A 174 -23.13 2.36 -9.31
C TRP A 174 -24.28 1.41 -8.93
N GLY A 175 -24.44 1.16 -7.63
CA GLY A 175 -25.54 0.36 -7.11
C GLY A 175 -26.90 0.95 -7.51
N PRO A 176 -27.91 0.13 -7.85
CA PRO A 176 -29.23 0.62 -8.22
C PRO A 176 -29.82 1.60 -7.20
N GLY A 177 -30.35 2.72 -7.68
CA GLY A 177 -30.89 3.80 -6.85
C GLY A 177 -29.85 4.79 -6.31
N SER A 178 -28.57 4.65 -6.67
CA SER A 178 -27.55 5.64 -6.33
C SER A 178 -27.83 7.00 -6.98
N ASN A 179 -27.57 8.07 -6.23
CA ASN A 179 -27.61 9.44 -6.73
C ASN A 179 -26.24 10.08 -6.52
N THR A 180 -25.57 10.42 -7.62
CA THR A 180 -24.21 10.97 -7.60
C THR A 180 -24.14 12.48 -7.83
N ASN A 181 -25.27 13.18 -7.95
CA ASN A 181 -25.30 14.61 -8.33
C ASN A 181 -24.50 15.52 -7.40
N ASN A 182 -24.44 15.18 -6.11
CA ASN A 182 -23.73 15.95 -5.09
C ASN A 182 -22.49 15.23 -4.54
N VAL A 183 -22.11 14.09 -5.13
CA VAL A 183 -20.93 13.33 -4.72
C VAL A 183 -19.68 14.03 -5.23
N GLN A 184 -18.68 14.20 -4.37
CA GLN A 184 -17.41 14.80 -4.76
C GLN A 184 -16.37 13.70 -5.00
N PHE A 185 -15.85 13.62 -6.23
CA PHE A 185 -14.76 12.71 -6.59
C PHE A 185 -13.50 13.50 -6.94
N GLY A 186 -12.53 13.56 -6.02
CA GLY A 186 -11.29 14.32 -6.16
C GLY A 186 -10.35 13.77 -7.24
N GLN A 187 -10.19 12.45 -7.32
CA GLN A 187 -9.40 11.77 -8.36
C GLN A 187 -10.27 10.96 -9.34
N GLY A 188 -11.58 11.24 -9.37
CA GLY A 188 -12.54 10.52 -10.21
C GLY A 188 -12.87 9.11 -9.71
N TRP A 189 -13.47 8.32 -10.62
CA TRP A 189 -13.87 6.95 -10.35
C TRP A 189 -13.53 6.02 -11.51
N GLN A 190 -13.46 4.71 -11.23
CA GLN A 190 -13.18 3.66 -12.21
C GLN A 190 -14.17 2.50 -12.07
N PHE A 191 -14.91 2.24 -13.14
CA PHE A 191 -15.72 1.02 -13.30
C PHE A 191 -14.92 -0.11 -13.95
N ASN A 192 -15.40 -1.34 -13.79
CA ASN A 192 -14.73 -2.55 -14.31
C ASN A 192 -13.27 -2.66 -13.85
N ALA A 193 -12.96 -2.17 -12.64
CA ALA A 193 -11.66 -2.32 -12.04
C ALA A 193 -11.35 -3.81 -11.80
N ALA A 194 -10.07 -4.18 -11.77
CA ALA A 194 -9.67 -5.54 -11.45
C ALA A 194 -10.08 -5.89 -10.01
N SER A 195 -10.67 -7.08 -9.83
CA SER A 195 -11.01 -7.62 -8.52
C SER A 195 -9.76 -7.88 -7.70
N GLN A 196 -9.80 -7.58 -6.40
CA GLN A 196 -8.70 -7.88 -5.48
C GLN A 196 -9.11 -8.93 -4.46
N SER A 197 -8.21 -9.85 -4.16
CA SER A 197 -8.47 -10.96 -3.25
C SER A 197 -7.81 -10.74 -1.90
N MET A 198 -8.61 -10.85 -0.83
CA MET A 198 -8.11 -10.88 0.55
C MET A 198 -7.49 -12.23 0.94
N ALA A 199 -7.38 -13.20 0.01
CA ALA A 199 -6.70 -14.47 0.25
C ALA A 199 -5.21 -14.31 0.64
N SER A 200 -4.64 -13.14 0.38
CA SER A 200 -3.28 -12.72 0.76
C SER A 200 -3.06 -12.56 2.27
N VAL A 201 -4.12 -12.44 3.08
CA VAL A 201 -3.98 -12.30 4.54
C VAL A 201 -3.56 -13.64 5.16
N ASN A 202 -2.24 -13.85 5.29
CA ASN A 202 -1.65 -15.10 5.77
C ASN A 202 -1.56 -15.15 7.30
N PHE A 203 -2.64 -15.64 7.94
CA PHE A 203 -2.72 -15.84 9.40
C PHE A 203 -1.62 -16.74 9.99
N PRO A 204 -1.25 -17.88 9.38
CA PRO A 204 -0.09 -18.67 9.83
C PRO A 204 1.22 -17.86 9.92
N ALA A 205 1.50 -17.01 8.92
CA ALA A 205 2.68 -16.14 8.93
C ALA A 205 2.60 -15.07 10.04
N LEU A 206 1.43 -14.43 10.21
CA LEU A 206 1.19 -13.50 11.30
C LEU A 206 1.43 -14.16 12.67
N ARG A 207 0.94 -15.38 12.87
CA ARG A 207 1.13 -16.13 14.12
C ARG A 207 2.61 -16.44 14.38
N THR A 208 3.35 -16.80 13.34
CA THR A 208 4.77 -17.17 13.45
C THR A 208 5.64 -15.96 13.78
N ASN A 209 5.30 -14.80 13.21
CA ASN A 209 6.05 -13.56 13.40
C ASN A 209 5.55 -12.72 14.59
N ALA A 210 4.56 -13.19 15.35
CA ALA A 210 4.00 -12.45 16.46
C ALA A 210 4.97 -12.34 17.64
N SER A 211 5.09 -11.14 18.19
CA SER A 211 5.87 -10.86 19.40
C SER A 211 5.25 -11.47 20.65
N LEU A 212 3.93 -11.65 20.67
CA LEU A 212 3.20 -12.32 21.74
C LEU A 212 2.11 -13.22 21.14
N VAL A 213 2.11 -14.49 21.52
CA VAL A 213 1.04 -15.44 21.17
C VAL A 213 0.30 -15.86 22.44
N VAL A 214 -1.01 -15.61 22.46
CA VAL A 214 -1.92 -16.03 23.54
C VAL A 214 -3.05 -16.87 22.98
N THR A 215 -3.66 -17.70 23.83
CA THR A 215 -4.69 -18.64 23.40
C THR A 215 -6.00 -18.35 24.13
N GLY A 216 -7.12 -18.43 23.40
CA GLY A 216 -8.46 -18.17 23.94
C GLY A 216 -8.78 -16.69 24.09
N LEU A 217 -9.94 -16.40 24.70
CA LEU A 217 -10.41 -15.03 24.91
C LEU A 217 -9.35 -14.19 25.64
N THR A 218 -9.03 -13.03 25.07
CA THR A 218 -8.04 -12.12 25.60
C THR A 218 -8.61 -10.71 25.63
N ASP A 219 -8.56 -10.04 26.77
CA ASP A 219 -8.91 -8.62 26.87
C ASP A 219 -7.62 -7.80 26.86
N ILE A 220 -7.57 -6.82 25.96
CA ILE A 220 -6.41 -5.95 25.72
C ILE A 220 -6.86 -4.50 25.96
N SER A 221 -6.32 -3.87 26.98
CA SER A 221 -6.55 -2.46 27.28
C SER A 221 -5.30 -1.64 27.01
N LEU A 222 -5.46 -0.63 26.15
CA LEU A 222 -4.43 0.32 25.76
C LEU A 222 -4.48 1.50 26.75
N ALA A 223 -3.39 1.78 27.46
CA ALA A 223 -3.36 2.81 28.50
C ALA A 223 -2.11 3.68 28.35
N GLY A 224 -2.04 4.41 27.24
CA GLY A 224 -0.87 5.17 26.79
C GLY A 224 0.25 4.19 26.42
N THR A 225 1.39 4.31 27.08
CA THR A 225 2.55 3.42 26.92
C THR A 225 2.39 2.08 27.66
N ASN A 226 1.28 1.87 28.35
CA ASN A 226 0.98 0.61 29.03
C ASN A 226 0.08 -0.28 28.19
N LEU A 227 0.35 -1.58 28.23
CA LEU A 227 -0.42 -2.61 27.54
C LEU A 227 -0.94 -3.62 28.57
N LEU A 228 -2.19 -3.43 29.00
CA LEU A 228 -2.79 -4.26 30.03
C LEU A 228 -3.52 -5.45 29.40
N ILE A 229 -3.13 -6.67 29.75
CA ILE A 229 -3.67 -7.90 29.17
C ILE A 229 -4.27 -8.77 30.26
N SER A 230 -5.52 -9.20 30.04
CA SER A 230 -6.18 -10.26 30.81
C SER A 230 -6.36 -11.48 29.93
N ASN A 231 -5.92 -12.65 30.41
CA ASN A 231 -6.10 -13.93 29.75
C ASN A 231 -6.13 -15.05 30.79
N ALA A 232 -7.29 -15.67 30.97
CA ALA A 232 -7.52 -16.68 32.00
C ALA A 232 -6.61 -17.92 31.82
N ARG A 233 -6.28 -18.30 30.58
CA ARG A 233 -5.43 -19.48 30.29
C ARG A 233 -3.96 -19.23 30.65
N ARG A 234 -3.53 -17.97 30.67
CA ARG A 234 -2.21 -17.55 31.16
C ARG A 234 -2.22 -17.22 32.66
N GLY A 235 -3.38 -17.23 33.32
CA GLY A 235 -3.53 -16.73 34.68
C GLY A 235 -3.31 -15.22 34.80
N TRP A 236 -3.44 -14.48 33.68
CA TRP A 236 -3.22 -13.04 33.65
C TRP A 236 -4.51 -12.29 33.94
N ASN A 237 -4.42 -11.36 34.88
CA ASN A 237 -5.46 -10.40 35.19
C ASN A 237 -4.85 -8.99 35.19
N ASN A 238 -5.16 -8.22 34.15
CA ASN A 238 -4.70 -6.83 33.97
C ASN A 238 -3.16 -6.67 34.05
N VAL A 239 -2.43 -7.64 33.50
CA VAL A 239 -0.96 -7.62 33.51
C VAL A 239 -0.45 -6.58 32.53
N ASN A 240 0.37 -5.64 32.98
CA ASN A 240 1.05 -4.70 32.10
C ASN A 240 2.20 -5.39 31.36
N TYR A 241 1.92 -5.91 30.17
CA TYR A 241 2.89 -6.65 29.37
C TYR A 241 4.02 -5.75 28.83
N ALA A 242 3.71 -4.49 28.50
CA ALA A 242 4.70 -3.53 27.99
C ALA A 242 5.77 -3.19 29.03
N ALA A 243 5.46 -3.22 30.33
CA ALA A 243 6.43 -2.93 31.39
C ALA A 243 7.63 -3.90 31.40
N SER A 244 7.43 -5.16 31.01
CA SER A 244 8.50 -6.16 30.90
C SER A 244 8.95 -6.42 29.46
N ASN A 245 8.26 -5.83 28.47
CA ASN A 245 8.49 -6.05 27.05
C ASN A 245 8.34 -4.74 26.26
N ALA A 246 9.17 -3.74 26.57
CA ALA A 246 9.02 -2.37 26.03
C ALA A 246 8.92 -2.31 24.49
N GLY A 247 9.57 -3.23 23.76
CA GLY A 247 9.52 -3.28 22.30
C GLY A 247 8.16 -3.67 21.69
N ILE A 248 7.21 -4.16 22.50
CA ILE A 248 5.88 -4.58 22.01
C ILE A 248 5.08 -3.40 21.42
N LEU A 249 5.28 -2.18 21.92
CA LEU A 249 4.61 -0.97 21.43
C LEU A 249 5.48 -0.18 20.44
N THR A 250 6.63 -0.71 20.01
CA THR A 250 7.44 -0.07 18.97
C THR A 250 7.16 -0.66 17.60
N ASN A 251 7.03 -1.99 17.51
CA ASN A 251 6.75 -2.73 16.27
C ASN A 251 6.12 -4.11 16.55
N GLY A 252 5.33 -4.22 17.63
CA GLY A 252 4.85 -5.52 18.08
C GLY A 252 3.63 -6.03 17.31
N LEU A 253 3.49 -7.36 17.32
CA LEU A 253 2.28 -8.07 16.89
C LEU A 253 1.83 -9.01 18.00
N ILE A 254 0.58 -8.87 18.44
CA ILE A 254 -0.09 -9.82 19.34
C ILE A 254 -0.97 -10.72 18.49
N TYR A 255 -0.86 -12.04 18.69
CA TYR A 255 -1.69 -13.02 18.02
C TYR A 255 -2.52 -13.81 19.03
N VAL A 256 -3.85 -13.82 18.85
CA VAL A 256 -4.80 -14.55 19.70
C VAL A 256 -5.30 -15.81 18.98
N VAL A 257 -4.85 -16.96 19.47
CA VAL A 257 -5.09 -18.28 18.89
C VAL A 257 -6.37 -18.89 19.41
N ASN A 258 -7.09 -19.61 18.55
CA ASN A 258 -8.24 -20.42 18.93
C ASN A 258 -7.83 -21.56 19.88
N ALA A 259 -8.56 -21.73 20.99
CA ALA A 259 -8.24 -22.70 22.00
C ALA A 259 -8.72 -24.14 21.70
N GLY A 260 -9.47 -24.35 20.62
CA GLY A 260 -9.98 -25.66 20.18
C GLY A 260 -11.02 -26.32 21.09
N THR A 261 -11.28 -25.78 22.29
CA THR A 261 -12.18 -26.35 23.32
C THR A 261 -12.92 -25.26 24.12
N GLY A 262 -14.20 -25.51 24.44
CA GLY A 262 -15.07 -24.59 25.20
C GLY A 262 -15.61 -23.39 24.40
N THR A 263 -16.18 -22.38 25.07
CA THR A 263 -16.68 -21.12 24.47
C THR A 263 -15.54 -20.13 24.10
N ASN A 264 -14.41 -20.65 23.59
CA ASN A 264 -13.13 -19.95 23.44
C ASN A 264 -12.70 -19.81 21.98
N ARG A 265 -13.43 -18.95 21.29
CA ARG A 265 -13.05 -18.40 19.99
C ARG A 265 -11.78 -17.58 20.19
N GLY A 266 -10.71 -17.77 19.41
CA GLY A 266 -9.48 -16.96 19.47
C GLY A 266 -9.77 -15.50 19.19
N THR A 267 -10.29 -14.79 20.19
CA THR A 267 -10.99 -13.50 20.10
C THR A 267 -10.30 -12.54 21.04
N ALA A 268 -10.13 -11.30 20.58
CA ALA A 268 -9.62 -10.22 21.41
C ALA A 268 -10.72 -9.20 21.69
N SER A 269 -10.82 -8.69 22.92
CA SER A 269 -11.49 -7.42 23.20
C SER A 269 -10.46 -6.31 23.24
N VAL A 270 -10.70 -5.18 22.59
CA VAL A 270 -9.74 -4.05 22.53
C VAL A 270 -10.44 -2.73 22.84
N GLY A 271 -9.75 -1.88 23.62
CA GLY A 271 -10.19 -0.53 23.95
C GLY A 271 -9.10 0.26 24.67
N GLY A 272 -9.15 1.60 24.59
CA GLY A 272 -8.31 2.52 25.32
C GLY A 272 -7.55 3.53 24.45
N THR A 273 -6.41 4.01 24.96
CA THR A 273 -5.54 4.97 24.27
C THR A 273 -4.17 4.34 24.03
N LEU A 274 -3.68 4.33 22.79
CA LEU A 274 -2.36 3.82 22.42
C LEU A 274 -1.34 4.96 22.32
N ASP A 275 -0.20 4.80 22.96
CA ASP A 275 1.03 5.56 22.70
C ASP A 275 2.06 4.55 22.15
N GLY A 276 2.32 4.62 20.85
CA GLY A 276 3.17 3.70 20.09
C GLY A 276 2.46 2.95 18.96
N ARG A 277 3.09 1.87 18.52
CA ARG A 277 2.73 1.10 17.33
C ARG A 277 2.53 -0.37 17.65
N LEU A 278 1.37 -0.92 17.28
CA LEU A 278 0.96 -2.27 17.60
C LEU A 278 0.03 -2.84 16.52
N SER A 279 0.15 -4.13 16.24
CA SER A 279 -0.90 -4.89 15.54
C SER A 279 -1.45 -6.00 16.42
N ILE A 280 -2.76 -6.28 16.29
CA ILE A 280 -3.48 -7.34 16.99
C ILE A 280 -4.16 -8.21 15.94
N ALA A 281 -3.78 -9.48 15.88
CA ALA A 281 -4.34 -10.48 14.98
C ALA A 281 -5.06 -11.58 15.76
N THR A 282 -6.16 -12.10 15.21
CA THR A 282 -7.00 -13.10 15.88
C THR A 282 -7.48 -14.19 14.93
N ASP A 283 -7.46 -15.46 15.37
CA ASP A 283 -8.07 -16.60 14.65
C ASP A 283 -9.60 -16.49 14.52
N TYR A 284 -10.22 -15.58 15.28
CA TYR A 284 -11.66 -15.36 15.30
C TYR A 284 -12.00 -13.87 15.18
N ASP A 285 -12.76 -13.32 16.13
CA ASP A 285 -13.27 -11.96 16.09
C ASP A 285 -12.36 -10.99 16.87
N ILE A 286 -12.46 -9.70 16.54
CA ILE A 286 -12.01 -8.61 17.43
C ILE A 286 -13.24 -7.85 17.90
N TYR A 287 -13.38 -7.67 19.20
CA TYR A 287 -14.45 -6.91 19.82
C TYR A 287 -13.96 -5.53 20.22
N VAL A 288 -14.58 -4.49 19.67
CA VAL A 288 -14.37 -3.10 20.11
C VAL A 288 -15.39 -2.80 21.20
N THR A 289 -14.92 -2.65 22.44
CA THR A 289 -15.77 -2.49 23.64
C THR A 289 -15.80 -1.06 24.16
N ASN A 290 -14.83 -0.23 23.79
CA ASN A 290 -14.72 1.17 24.18
C ASN A 290 -14.03 1.98 23.05
N HIS A 291 -13.85 3.29 23.23
CA HIS A 291 -13.02 4.10 22.35
C HIS A 291 -11.64 3.45 22.17
N ILE A 292 -11.11 3.55 20.96
CA ILE A 292 -9.72 3.26 20.63
C ILE A 292 -9.16 4.56 20.05
N THR A 293 -8.22 5.18 20.75
CA THR A 293 -7.62 6.46 20.38
C THR A 293 -6.11 6.38 20.45
N TYR A 294 -5.45 7.37 19.88
CA TYR A 294 -4.01 7.56 19.94
C TYR A 294 -3.69 8.67 20.95
N ALA A 295 -2.52 8.60 21.57
CA ALA A 295 -2.04 9.61 22.51
C ALA A 295 -1.94 10.98 21.82
N VAL A 296 -1.52 10.99 20.56
CA VAL A 296 -1.59 12.15 19.68
C VAL A 296 -2.59 11.88 18.56
N HIS A 297 -3.49 12.83 18.29
CA HIS A 297 -4.44 12.67 17.19
C HIS A 297 -3.68 12.52 15.86
N PRO A 298 -4.07 11.60 14.95
CA PRO A 298 -3.37 11.35 13.69
C PRO A 298 -3.05 12.58 12.83
N THR A 299 -3.93 13.59 12.84
CA THR A 299 -3.74 14.84 12.07
C THR A 299 -2.71 15.81 12.68
N ASN A 300 -2.22 15.52 13.89
CA ASN A 300 -1.39 16.42 14.69
C ASN A 300 0.04 15.88 14.85
N GLY A 301 0.56 15.19 13.83
CA GLY A 301 1.93 14.68 13.82
C GLY A 301 2.16 13.47 14.73
N SER A 302 1.12 12.67 14.98
CA SER A 302 1.23 11.39 15.70
C SER A 302 2.18 10.43 14.98
N ASP A 303 2.88 9.59 15.74
CA ASP A 303 3.63 8.41 15.31
C ASP A 303 2.93 7.09 15.70
N ASP A 304 1.77 7.20 16.36
CA ASP A 304 0.95 6.08 16.83
C ASP A 304 0.28 5.36 15.65
N ALA A 305 0.26 4.03 15.72
CA ALA A 305 -0.34 3.18 14.69
C ALA A 305 -0.90 1.87 15.26
N LEU A 306 -2.19 1.63 15.08
CA LEU A 306 -2.85 0.39 15.48
C LEU A 306 -3.40 -0.39 14.27
N GLY A 307 -3.03 -1.66 14.17
CA GLY A 307 -3.60 -2.62 13.24
C GLY A 307 -4.53 -3.60 13.96
N LEU A 308 -5.77 -3.75 13.48
CA LEU A 308 -6.69 -4.79 13.93
C LEU A 308 -6.91 -5.78 12.77
N ILE A 309 -6.61 -7.07 12.97
CA ILE A 309 -6.63 -8.09 11.91
C ILE A 309 -7.42 -9.31 12.39
N ALA A 310 -8.70 -9.37 12.07
CA ALA A 310 -9.55 -10.50 12.42
C ALA A 310 -9.67 -11.49 11.25
N GLN A 311 -9.46 -12.78 11.52
CA GLN A 311 -9.76 -13.83 10.54
C GLN A 311 -11.27 -13.92 10.27
N ARG A 312 -12.08 -13.56 11.28
CA ARG A 312 -13.53 -13.57 11.16
C ARG A 312 -14.12 -12.15 11.05
N ASP A 313 -14.59 -11.58 12.14
CA ASP A 313 -15.29 -10.29 12.15
C ASP A 313 -14.63 -9.28 13.12
N VAL A 314 -14.75 -7.99 12.83
CA VAL A 314 -14.45 -6.91 13.78
C VAL A 314 -15.77 -6.29 14.21
N VAL A 315 -16.13 -6.46 15.48
CA VAL A 315 -17.47 -6.19 15.99
C VAL A 315 -17.43 -5.09 17.03
N VAL A 316 -18.08 -3.97 16.73
CA VAL A 316 -18.39 -2.95 17.75
C VAL A 316 -19.49 -3.52 18.63
N ARG A 317 -19.17 -3.74 19.91
CA ARG A 317 -20.08 -4.42 20.84
C ARG A 317 -21.25 -3.53 21.23
N ALA A 318 -22.36 -4.16 21.64
CA ALA A 318 -23.58 -3.45 21.99
C ALA A 318 -23.39 -2.48 23.17
N ASN A 319 -22.43 -2.75 24.06
CA ASN A 319 -22.07 -1.91 25.20
C ASN A 319 -21.03 -0.81 24.87
N ALA A 320 -20.55 -0.71 23.63
CA ALA A 320 -19.65 0.37 23.24
C ALA A 320 -20.33 1.74 23.39
N PRO A 321 -19.61 2.80 23.79
CA PRO A 321 -20.18 4.12 24.04
C PRO A 321 -20.77 4.76 22.77
N ASN A 322 -21.63 5.76 22.97
CA ASN A 322 -22.09 6.64 21.89
C ASN A 322 -20.93 7.54 21.41
N ASN A 323 -21.04 8.07 20.19
CA ASN A 323 -19.97 8.87 19.56
C ASN A 323 -18.60 8.15 19.58
N LEU A 324 -18.59 6.88 19.21
CA LEU A 324 -17.42 6.02 19.31
C LEU A 324 -16.28 6.53 18.42
N SER A 325 -15.07 6.54 18.95
CA SER A 325 -13.84 6.86 18.20
C SER A 325 -12.98 5.62 18.09
N LEU A 326 -12.53 5.32 16.88
CA LEU A 326 -11.80 4.10 16.55
C LEU A 326 -10.61 4.46 15.63
N PHE A 327 -9.44 4.61 16.23
CA PHE A 327 -8.20 4.94 15.53
C PHE A 327 -7.42 3.66 15.25
N ALA A 328 -7.60 3.08 14.07
CA ALA A 328 -6.95 1.84 13.64
C ALA A 328 -7.12 1.60 12.14
N HIS A 329 -6.19 0.87 11.54
CA HIS A 329 -6.45 0.18 10.28
C HIS A 329 -6.99 -1.23 10.56
N ILE A 330 -8.10 -1.58 9.92
CA ILE A 330 -8.92 -2.73 10.27
C ILE A 330 -9.00 -3.70 9.10
N ILE A 331 -8.71 -4.98 9.36
CA ILE A 331 -8.94 -6.10 8.44
C ILE A 331 -9.95 -7.07 9.07
N ALA A 332 -10.97 -7.42 8.30
CA ALA A 332 -11.88 -8.53 8.61
C ALA A 332 -11.95 -9.49 7.41
N ALA A 333 -11.27 -10.63 7.51
CA ALA A 333 -10.87 -11.41 6.34
C ALA A 333 -11.81 -12.56 5.95
N TYR A 334 -12.93 -12.75 6.64
CA TYR A 334 -13.73 -13.97 6.48
C TYR A 334 -14.43 -14.08 5.12
N PRO A 335 -14.09 -15.09 4.29
CA PRO A 335 -14.65 -15.22 2.95
C PRO A 335 -16.03 -15.90 2.96
N ASN A 336 -16.98 -15.39 3.73
CA ASN A 336 -18.33 -15.95 3.81
C ASN A 336 -19.34 -14.99 3.22
N ASN A 337 -19.94 -15.39 2.10
CA ASN A 337 -21.04 -14.68 1.45
C ASN A 337 -22.39 -14.98 2.13
N SER A 338 -22.48 -14.64 3.42
CA SER A 338 -23.69 -14.84 4.22
C SER A 338 -24.66 -13.67 4.02
N SER A 339 -25.97 -13.94 4.17
CA SER A 339 -27.01 -12.91 4.16
C SER A 339 -26.99 -11.99 5.40
N TYR A 340 -26.12 -12.28 6.38
CA TYR A 340 -25.98 -11.52 7.62
C TYR A 340 -24.74 -10.62 7.58
N SER A 341 -24.73 -9.60 8.44
CA SER A 341 -23.56 -8.72 8.56
C SER A 341 -22.33 -9.50 9.04
N HIS A 342 -21.29 -9.45 8.23
CA HIS A 342 -19.92 -9.88 8.52
C HIS A 342 -18.98 -8.71 8.30
N GLY A 343 -17.68 -8.93 8.53
CA GLY A 343 -16.67 -7.91 8.32
C GLY A 343 -16.60 -6.96 9.51
N PHE A 344 -16.70 -5.65 9.25
CA PHE A 344 -16.76 -4.63 10.28
C PHE A 344 -18.21 -4.17 10.52
N TYR A 345 -18.81 -4.54 11.64
CA TYR A 345 -20.21 -4.21 11.94
C TYR A 345 -20.45 -3.83 13.40
N VAL A 346 -21.60 -3.21 13.66
CA VAL A 346 -22.08 -2.91 15.01
C VAL A 346 -23.06 -3.99 15.44
N GLN A 347 -22.79 -4.63 16.57
CA GLN A 347 -23.69 -5.62 17.13
C GLN A 347 -25.05 -5.00 17.42
N ASN A 348 -26.12 -5.68 16.97
CA ASN A 348 -27.50 -5.24 17.14
C ASN A 348 -27.80 -3.85 16.55
N TYR A 349 -27.12 -3.44 15.47
CA TYR A 349 -27.31 -2.13 14.83
C TYR A 349 -28.78 -1.81 14.50
N TRP A 350 -29.60 -2.83 14.21
CA TRP A 350 -31.01 -2.69 13.84
C TRP A 350 -31.94 -2.38 15.03
N SER A 351 -31.55 -2.74 16.26
CA SER A 351 -32.34 -2.50 17.47
C SER A 351 -31.71 -1.45 18.38
N ARG A 352 -30.42 -1.16 18.19
CA ARG A 352 -29.68 -0.12 18.89
C ARG A 352 -30.28 1.28 18.60
N PRO A 353 -30.63 2.07 19.64
CA PRO A 353 -31.03 3.47 19.47
C PRO A 353 -29.96 4.30 18.73
N PHE A 354 -30.35 5.46 18.21
CA PHE A 354 -29.41 6.42 17.64
C PHE A 354 -28.25 6.68 18.61
N SER A 355 -27.02 6.39 18.16
CA SER A 355 -25.82 6.39 19.01
C SER A 355 -24.78 7.45 18.61
N GLY A 356 -25.18 8.42 17.77
CA GLY A 356 -24.28 9.45 17.24
C GLY A 356 -23.33 8.90 16.17
N ASN A 357 -22.12 9.44 16.10
CA ASN A 357 -21.15 9.10 15.06
C ASN A 357 -20.25 7.92 15.46
N LEU A 358 -19.96 7.03 14.51
CA LEU A 358 -18.85 6.10 14.55
C LEU A 358 -17.69 6.73 13.78
N ASN A 359 -16.77 7.33 14.54
CA ASN A 359 -15.61 8.04 14.02
C ASN A 359 -14.46 7.05 13.83
N VAL A 360 -14.23 6.61 12.60
CA VAL A 360 -13.08 5.77 12.27
C VAL A 360 -11.99 6.66 11.69
N TYR A 361 -10.79 6.61 12.26
CA TYR A 361 -9.61 7.24 11.67
C TYR A 361 -8.57 6.16 11.39
N GLY A 362 -8.30 5.90 10.12
CA GLY A 362 -7.53 4.72 9.73
C GLY A 362 -8.02 4.18 8.40
N GLY A 363 -8.49 2.94 8.35
CA GLY A 363 -9.08 2.36 7.15
C GLY A 363 -9.73 1.02 7.43
N ILE A 364 -10.63 0.59 6.56
CA ILE A 364 -11.37 -0.67 6.72
C ILE A 364 -11.20 -1.51 5.46
N VAL A 365 -10.72 -2.72 5.63
CA VAL A 365 -10.61 -3.74 4.58
C VAL A 365 -11.36 -4.97 5.05
N GLU A 366 -12.49 -5.28 4.41
CA GLU A 366 -13.38 -6.34 4.85
C GLU A 366 -13.80 -7.23 3.70
N PHE A 367 -13.90 -8.54 3.90
CA PHE A 367 -14.35 -9.40 2.80
C PHE A 367 -15.82 -9.11 2.48
N ASN A 368 -16.67 -9.13 3.51
CA ASN A 368 -18.08 -8.78 3.41
C ASN A 368 -18.36 -7.54 4.24
N ARG A 369 -19.00 -6.53 3.64
CA ARG A 369 -19.28 -5.27 4.30
C ARG A 369 -20.32 -5.40 5.39
N GLY A 370 -19.99 -4.90 6.57
CA GLY A 370 -20.86 -4.90 7.73
C GLY A 370 -21.70 -3.63 7.88
N ALA A 371 -22.88 -3.76 8.51
CA ALA A 371 -23.74 -2.63 8.80
C ALA A 371 -23.46 -2.08 10.21
N VAL A 372 -23.42 -0.75 10.32
CA VAL A 372 -23.19 -0.05 11.59
C VAL A 372 -24.40 0.75 12.08
N GLY A 373 -25.41 0.88 11.22
CA GLY A 373 -26.64 1.61 11.46
C GLY A 373 -27.61 1.46 10.29
N LEU A 374 -28.82 1.98 10.47
CA LEU A 374 -29.88 2.02 9.47
C LEU A 374 -30.09 3.45 8.99
N THR A 375 -30.49 3.60 7.74
CA THR A 375 -30.91 4.91 7.16
C THR A 375 -32.12 5.51 7.87
N SER A 376 -32.88 4.70 8.64
CA SER A 376 -33.98 5.16 9.49
C SER A 376 -33.55 5.81 10.83
N GLY A 377 -32.24 5.93 11.10
CA GLY A 377 -31.70 6.61 12.28
C GLY A 377 -31.40 5.69 13.47
N ARG A 378 -31.28 4.37 13.27
CA ARG A 378 -30.83 3.42 14.30
C ARG A 378 -29.34 3.10 14.16
N GLY A 379 -28.70 2.72 15.26
CA GLY A 379 -27.26 2.49 15.31
C GLY A 379 -26.44 3.78 15.21
N PHE A 380 -25.30 3.72 14.51
CA PHE A 380 -24.40 4.85 14.32
C PHE A 380 -24.52 5.47 12.92
N LEU A 381 -24.28 6.78 12.84
CA LEU A 381 -23.88 7.45 11.61
C LEU A 381 -22.40 7.18 11.34
N LYS A 382 -22.03 7.01 10.08
CA LYS A 382 -20.65 6.76 9.69
C LYS A 382 -19.89 8.08 9.59
N ASN A 383 -18.74 8.17 10.22
CA ASN A 383 -17.78 9.24 10.01
C ASN A 383 -16.38 8.61 9.85
N TYR A 384 -16.08 8.15 8.64
CA TYR A 384 -14.84 7.43 8.38
C TYR A 384 -13.87 8.37 7.67
N ALA A 385 -12.74 8.66 8.30
CA ALA A 385 -11.63 9.42 7.75
C ALA A 385 -10.43 8.48 7.55
N TYR A 386 -9.75 8.61 6.40
CA TYR A 386 -8.58 7.80 6.12
C TYR A 386 -7.34 8.37 6.83
N ASP A 387 -6.52 7.49 7.41
CA ASP A 387 -5.20 7.86 7.89
C ASP A 387 -4.17 7.80 6.75
N THR A 388 -3.86 8.96 6.18
CA THR A 388 -2.95 9.08 5.03
C THR A 388 -1.54 8.59 5.32
N ARG A 389 -1.13 8.53 6.61
CA ARG A 389 0.20 8.01 7.00
C ARG A 389 0.35 6.55 6.60
N PHE A 390 -0.73 5.77 6.67
CA PHE A 390 -0.70 4.32 6.43
C PHE A 390 -0.44 3.91 4.98
N ALA A 391 -0.54 4.83 4.02
CA ALA A 391 -0.09 4.57 2.65
C ALA A 391 1.42 4.29 2.57
N THR A 392 2.20 4.90 3.48
CA THR A 392 3.67 4.81 3.49
C THR A 392 4.24 4.26 4.80
N ASP A 393 3.49 4.30 5.88
CA ASP A 393 3.91 3.91 7.22
C ASP A 393 2.78 3.16 7.93
N PRO A 394 2.42 1.95 7.47
CA PRO A 394 1.31 1.17 8.02
C PRO A 394 1.57 0.71 9.46
N PRO A 395 0.54 0.19 10.16
CA PRO A 395 0.77 -0.48 11.44
C PRO A 395 1.83 -1.61 11.34
N PRO A 396 2.49 -1.98 12.45
CA PRO A 396 3.56 -2.98 12.39
C PRO A 396 3.08 -4.32 11.86
N MET A 397 3.90 -5.01 11.04
CA MET A 397 3.61 -6.37 10.57
C MET A 397 2.25 -6.50 9.86
N TYR A 398 1.78 -5.43 9.21
CA TYR A 398 0.47 -5.40 8.58
C TYR A 398 0.44 -6.22 7.27
N PRO A 399 -0.64 -6.97 6.99
CA PRO A 399 -0.75 -7.78 5.78
C PRO A 399 -0.56 -6.98 4.48
N THR A 400 0.16 -7.60 3.54
CA THR A 400 0.43 -7.05 2.21
C THR A 400 -0.62 -7.46 1.18
N VAL A 401 -0.77 -6.64 0.13
CA VAL A 401 -1.60 -6.95 -1.04
C VAL A 401 -0.75 -7.70 -2.04
N ASP A 402 -1.24 -8.86 -2.51
CA ASP A 402 -0.51 -9.71 -3.46
C ASP A 402 -0.10 -8.96 -4.72
N ASN A 403 1.16 -9.11 -5.11
CA ASN A 403 1.74 -8.60 -6.37
C ASN A 403 1.60 -7.09 -6.60
N VAL A 404 1.33 -6.30 -5.56
CA VAL A 404 1.31 -4.84 -5.66
C VAL A 404 2.56 -4.27 -4.99
N TYR A 405 3.47 -3.74 -5.81
CA TYR A 405 4.72 -3.13 -5.36
C TYR A 405 4.69 -1.62 -5.56
N GLN A 406 5.38 -0.92 -4.67
CA GLN A 406 5.66 0.51 -4.78
C GLN A 406 7.13 0.78 -4.48
N TRP A 407 7.63 1.93 -4.93
CA TRP A 407 8.95 2.42 -4.61
C TRP A 407 8.90 3.89 -4.21
N THR A 408 9.88 4.33 -3.44
CA THR A 408 9.95 5.72 -2.95
C THR A 408 10.61 6.64 -3.97
N SER A 409 11.67 6.16 -4.63
CA SER A 409 12.36 6.93 -5.66
C SER A 409 12.87 6.03 -6.76
N TRP A 410 12.91 6.57 -7.96
CA TRP A 410 13.61 6.00 -9.10
C TRP A 410 14.57 7.06 -9.65
N ARG A 411 15.79 6.66 -10.02
CA ARG A 411 16.75 7.56 -10.69
C ARG A 411 17.66 6.82 -11.65
N ASP A 412 17.94 7.44 -12.79
CA ASP A 412 19.09 7.08 -13.64
C ASP A 412 20.36 7.61 -12.97
N LYS A 413 21.25 6.70 -12.59
CA LYS A 413 22.61 7.03 -12.23
C LYS A 413 23.42 7.06 -13.52
N SER A 414 23.27 8.16 -14.25
CA SER A 414 24.23 8.48 -15.31
C SER A 414 25.62 8.62 -14.67
N PRO A 415 26.67 8.05 -15.28
CA PRO A 415 28.04 8.25 -14.81
C PRO A 415 28.46 9.72 -14.83
#